data_AF-C0CZ35-F1
#
_entry.id   AF-C0CZ35-F1
#
_cell.length_a   1.000
_cell.length_b   1.000
_cell.length_c   1.000
_cell.angle_alpha   90.00
_cell.angle_beta   90.00
_cell.angle_gamma   90.00
#
_symmetry.space_group_name_H-M   'P 1'
#
loop_
_entity.id
_entity.type
_entity.pdbx_description
1 polymer ?
#
loop_
_entity_poly.entity_id
_entity_poly.type
_entity_poly.pdbx_seq_one_letter_code
_entity_poly.pdbx_strand_id
1 'polypeptide(L)'
;MSKTQMSAVKKNYLGLGIMAILSALVIVVSGPLYRSMSNHPDMPLADGVYTYKDEQPDDNGFYSVVTVTVQDGRITACTWDCVNDENIGKRQLSVEGHYVMTENGPTWKDQADALASYVLHHQTTGGLINEEGYAMDAVSSVSINAYPFVNGLSDCLDQAAIR
;
A
#
# COMPACT_ATOMS: atom_id res chain seq x y z
N MET A 1 -51.97 -44.51 44.06
CA MET A 1 -51.29 -44.48 42.75
C MET A 1 -51.12 -43.02 42.33
N SER A 2 -49.93 -42.45 42.49
CA SER A 2 -49.62 -41.07 42.08
C SER A 2 -48.51 -41.08 41.04
N LYS A 3 -48.64 -40.14 40.11
CA LYS A 3 -48.00 -40.04 38.79
C LYS A 3 -46.51 -39.67 38.88
N THR A 4 -45.70 -40.15 37.95
CA THR A 4 -44.49 -39.43 37.54
C THR A 4 -44.30 -39.58 36.03
N GLN A 5 -44.85 -38.61 35.30
CA GLN A 5 -44.42 -38.28 33.94
C GLN A 5 -43.14 -37.45 34.09
N MET A 6 -42.01 -37.99 33.65
CA MET A 6 -40.80 -37.21 33.43
C MET A 6 -40.35 -37.36 31.98
N SER A 7 -39.80 -36.27 31.46
CA SER A 7 -38.85 -36.19 30.33
C SER A 7 -39.38 -35.74 28.96
N ALA A 8 -39.94 -34.53 28.89
CA ALA A 8 -39.94 -33.72 27.66
C ALA A 8 -38.87 -32.60 27.65
N VAL A 9 -38.13 -32.39 28.74
CA VAL A 9 -37.30 -31.18 28.95
C VAL A 9 -35.83 -31.32 28.48
N LYS A 10 -35.31 -32.54 28.25
CA LYS A 10 -33.88 -32.76 28.00
C LYS A 10 -33.38 -32.55 26.54
N LYS A 11 -34.26 -32.28 25.57
CA LYS A 11 -33.86 -32.22 24.14
C LYS A 11 -33.54 -30.83 23.60
N ASN A 12 -33.94 -29.75 24.27
CA ASN A 12 -33.82 -28.38 23.73
C ASN A 12 -32.55 -27.62 24.17
N TYR A 13 -31.77 -28.16 25.12
CA TYR A 13 -30.52 -27.52 25.57
C TYR A 13 -29.29 -27.91 24.75
N LEU A 14 -29.33 -29.05 24.04
CA LEU A 14 -28.22 -29.51 23.21
C LEU A 14 -28.02 -28.58 21.99
N GLY A 15 -29.12 -28.11 21.39
CA GLY A 15 -29.07 -27.17 20.26
C GLY A 15 -28.62 -25.76 20.65
N LEU A 16 -28.97 -25.30 21.86
CA LEU A 16 -28.56 -23.99 22.36
C LEU A 16 -27.05 -23.96 22.69
N GLY A 17 -26.52 -25.04 23.26
CA GLY A 17 -25.09 -25.18 23.53
C GLY A 17 -24.24 -25.18 22.25
N ILE A 18 -24.71 -25.86 21.20
CA ILE A 18 -24.03 -25.89 19.89
C ILE A 18 -24.02 -24.50 19.23
N MET A 19 -25.13 -23.76 19.30
CA MET A 19 -25.22 -22.40 18.74
C MET A 19 -24.35 -21.38 19.48
N ALA A 20 -24.21 -21.48 20.80
CA ALA A 20 -23.33 -20.61 21.59
C ALA A 20 -21.84 -20.85 21.25
N ILE A 21 -21.45 -22.09 20.99
CA ILE A 21 -20.07 -22.42 20.61
C ILE A 21 -19.76 -21.95 19.18
N LEU A 22 -20.68 -22.15 18.22
CA LEU A 22 -20.54 -21.67 16.85
C LEU A 22 -20.42 -20.14 16.77
N SER A 23 -21.22 -19.41 17.55
CA SER A 23 -21.17 -17.94 17.58
C SER A 23 -19.88 -17.40 18.23
N ALA A 24 -19.38 -18.05 19.29
CA ALA A 24 -18.08 -17.72 19.85
C ALA A 24 -16.94 -17.98 18.84
N LEU A 25 -17.03 -19.06 18.06
CA LEU A 25 -16.01 -19.43 17.07
C LEU A 25 -15.99 -18.45 15.88
N VAL A 26 -17.14 -17.95 15.44
CA VAL A 26 -17.23 -16.89 14.42
C VAL A 26 -16.57 -15.59 14.89
N ILE A 27 -16.74 -15.19 16.16
CA ILE A 27 -16.16 -13.94 16.71
C ILE A 27 -14.64 -14.04 16.85
N VAL A 28 -14.12 -15.21 17.25
CA VAL A 28 -12.67 -15.42 17.38
C VAL A 28 -11.97 -15.44 16.01
N VAL A 29 -12.61 -16.02 14.99
CA VAL A 29 -12.08 -16.02 13.62
C VAL A 29 -12.27 -14.66 12.94
N SER A 30 -13.34 -13.94 13.25
CA SER A 30 -13.60 -12.63 12.65
C SER A 30 -12.75 -11.52 13.25
N GLY A 31 -12.22 -11.62 14.47
CA GLY A 31 -11.36 -10.58 15.06
C GLY A 31 -10.11 -10.26 14.21
N PRO A 32 -9.29 -11.26 13.82
CA PRO A 32 -8.19 -11.07 12.89
C PRO A 32 -8.65 -10.66 11.49
N LEU A 33 -9.70 -11.28 10.95
CA LEU A 33 -10.23 -10.98 9.62
C LEU A 33 -10.80 -9.55 9.51
N TYR A 34 -11.56 -9.11 10.51
CA TYR A 34 -12.13 -7.76 10.64
C TYR A 34 -11.02 -6.73 10.80
N ARG A 35 -9.93 -7.05 11.51
CA ARG A 35 -8.78 -6.14 11.66
C ARG A 35 -7.96 -6.02 10.36
N SER A 36 -7.92 -7.07 9.54
CA SER A 36 -7.37 -6.99 8.19
C SER A 36 -8.27 -6.15 7.27
N MET A 37 -9.60 -6.30 7.40
CA MET A 37 -10.59 -5.58 6.58
C MET A 37 -10.86 -4.12 7.00
N SER A 38 -10.79 -3.79 8.29
CA SER A 38 -11.20 -2.47 8.81
C SER A 38 -10.18 -1.35 8.57
N ASN A 39 -9.01 -1.69 8.06
CA ASN A 39 -7.96 -0.71 7.75
C ASN A 39 -7.95 -0.32 6.25
N HIS A 40 -8.92 -0.77 5.43
CA HIS A 40 -8.88 -0.53 3.97
C HIS A 40 -9.41 0.86 3.59
N PRO A 41 -8.75 1.60 2.69
CA PRO A 41 -9.41 2.61 1.89
C PRO A 41 -10.52 1.96 1.04
N ASP A 42 -11.61 2.69 0.80
CA ASP A 42 -12.92 2.21 0.31
C ASP A 42 -12.97 1.56 -1.10
N MET A 43 -11.86 1.06 -1.65
CA MET A 43 -11.84 0.17 -2.82
C MET A 43 -10.72 -0.88 -2.68
N PRO A 44 -11.03 -2.19 -2.67
CA PRO A 44 -9.99 -3.20 -2.70
C PRO A 44 -9.26 -3.12 -4.05
N LEU A 45 -7.95 -2.89 -4.01
CA LEU A 45 -7.08 -2.99 -5.18
C LEU A 45 -6.94 -4.48 -5.56
N ALA A 46 -6.82 -4.79 -6.85
CA ALA A 46 -6.52 -6.14 -7.31
C ALA A 46 -5.07 -6.48 -6.97
N ASP A 47 -4.84 -7.64 -6.39
CA ASP A 47 -3.50 -8.14 -6.09
C ASP A 47 -2.68 -8.30 -7.39
N GLY A 48 -1.42 -7.86 -7.35
CA GLY A 48 -0.58 -7.86 -8.53
C GLY A 48 0.67 -7.00 -8.37
N VAL A 49 1.48 -6.97 -9.43
CA VAL A 49 2.60 -6.04 -9.58
C VAL A 49 2.28 -5.15 -10.77
N TYR A 50 2.24 -3.85 -10.53
CA TYR A 50 1.90 -2.83 -11.51
C TYR A 50 3.11 -1.96 -11.73
N THR A 51 3.42 -1.68 -12.99
CA THR A 51 4.57 -0.87 -13.37
C THR A 51 4.13 0.22 -14.32
N TYR A 52 4.51 1.44 -13.98
CA TYR A 52 4.45 2.61 -14.83
C TYR A 52 5.85 2.94 -15.33
N LYS A 53 5.93 3.37 -16.60
CA LYS A 53 7.13 3.99 -17.18
C LYS A 53 6.69 5.18 -18.03
N ASP A 54 7.36 6.32 -17.88
CA ASP A 54 7.14 7.49 -18.74
C ASP A 54 7.25 7.08 -20.23
N GLU A 55 6.37 7.62 -21.08
CA GLU A 55 6.43 7.37 -22.54
C GLU A 55 7.60 8.10 -23.21
N GLN A 56 8.05 9.21 -22.63
CA GLN A 56 9.13 10.06 -23.11
C GLN A 56 10.08 10.38 -21.96
N PRO A 57 11.39 10.55 -22.21
CA PRO A 57 12.33 10.90 -21.16
C PRO A 57 12.16 12.36 -20.72
N ASP A 58 12.63 12.67 -19.51
CA ASP A 58 12.83 14.05 -19.04
C ASP A 58 13.92 14.77 -19.87
N ASP A 59 14.09 16.08 -19.61
CA ASP A 59 15.12 16.90 -20.28
C ASP A 59 16.56 16.38 -20.08
N ASN A 60 16.78 15.49 -19.10
CA ASN A 60 18.06 14.87 -18.80
C ASN A 60 18.20 13.45 -19.39
N GLY A 61 17.22 12.98 -20.16
CA GLY A 61 17.24 11.66 -20.80
C GLY A 61 16.79 10.50 -19.89
N PHE A 62 16.06 10.77 -18.80
CA PHE A 62 15.59 9.74 -17.89
C PHE A 62 14.07 9.56 -17.92
N TYR A 63 13.63 8.31 -17.91
CA TYR A 63 12.23 7.91 -17.77
C TYR A 63 11.95 7.57 -16.32
N SER A 64 10.90 8.14 -15.74
CA SER A 64 10.40 7.71 -14.43
C SER A 64 9.82 6.31 -14.54
N VAL A 65 10.19 5.45 -13.60
CA VAL A 65 9.67 4.10 -13.47
C VAL A 65 9.16 3.94 -12.05
N VAL A 66 7.86 3.68 -11.91
CA VAL A 66 7.21 3.40 -10.63
C VAL A 66 6.72 1.97 -10.65
N THR A 67 7.04 1.20 -9.62
CA THR A 67 6.54 -0.17 -9.46
C THR A 67 5.86 -0.32 -8.12
N VAL A 68 4.64 -0.85 -8.15
CA VAL A 68 3.76 -1.05 -7.00
C VAL A 68 3.35 -2.51 -6.92
N THR A 69 3.51 -3.11 -5.75
CA THR A 69 2.95 -4.44 -5.45
C THR A 69 1.74 -4.27 -4.56
N VAL A 70 0.64 -4.89 -4.96
CA VAL A 70 -0.60 -4.98 -4.19
C VAL A 70 -0.78 -6.42 -3.71
N GLN A 71 -1.06 -6.59 -2.42
CA GLN A 71 -1.43 -7.86 -1.80
C GLN A 71 -2.54 -7.63 -0.77
N ASP A 72 -3.51 -8.54 -0.75
CA ASP A 72 -4.71 -8.41 0.07
C ASP A 72 -5.39 -7.03 -0.09
N GLY A 73 -5.37 -6.48 -1.30
CA GLY A 73 -5.92 -5.15 -1.60
C GLY A 73 -5.19 -3.97 -0.95
N ARG A 74 -3.90 -4.13 -0.59
CA ARG A 74 -3.03 -3.07 -0.05
C ARG A 74 -1.72 -2.97 -0.80
N ILE A 75 -1.18 -1.76 -0.87
CA ILE A 75 0.18 -1.50 -1.35
C ILE A 75 1.17 -2.10 -0.34
N THR A 76 1.88 -3.17 -0.72
CA THR A 76 2.89 -3.82 0.12
C THR A 76 4.32 -3.57 -0.34
N ALA A 77 4.52 -3.11 -1.57
CA ALA A 77 5.79 -2.56 -2.04
C ALA A 77 5.54 -1.38 -2.99
N CYS A 78 6.42 -0.39 -2.94
CA CYS A 78 6.42 0.77 -3.81
C CYS A 78 7.87 1.17 -4.05
N THR A 79 8.24 1.36 -5.31
CA THR A 79 9.58 1.80 -5.70
C THR A 79 9.48 2.84 -6.80
N TRP A 80 10.40 3.80 -6.77
CA TRP A 80 10.55 4.82 -7.79
C TRP A 80 12.03 4.98 -8.15
N ASP A 81 12.30 4.95 -9.45
CA ASP A 81 13.58 5.32 -10.05
C ASP A 81 13.34 6.18 -11.30
N CYS A 82 14.38 6.85 -11.78
CA CYS A 82 14.41 7.44 -13.10
C CYS A 82 15.57 6.79 -13.85
N VAL A 83 15.29 6.09 -14.96
CA VAL A 83 16.28 5.29 -15.71
C VAL A 83 16.54 5.89 -17.09
N ASN A 84 17.77 5.83 -17.58
CA ASN A 84 18.09 6.26 -18.95
C ASN A 84 17.82 5.15 -19.98
N ASP A 85 18.11 5.39 -21.26
CA ASP A 85 17.95 4.39 -22.34
C ASP A 85 18.81 3.12 -22.16
N GLU A 86 19.89 3.21 -21.38
CA GLU A 86 20.76 2.07 -21.02
C GLU A 86 20.25 1.31 -19.79
N ASN A 87 19.09 1.67 -19.24
CA ASN A 87 18.53 1.19 -17.97
C ASN A 87 19.40 1.46 -16.74
N ILE A 88 20.25 2.48 -16.80
CA ILE A 88 21.02 2.98 -15.64
C ILE A 88 20.13 3.98 -14.89
N GLY A 89 19.85 3.69 -13.62
CA GLY A 89 18.95 4.47 -12.77
C GLY A 89 19.63 5.58 -11.97
N LYS A 90 18.92 6.69 -11.72
CA LYS A 90 19.33 7.75 -10.79
C LYS A 90 19.56 7.18 -9.39
N ARG A 91 18.83 6.14 -8.97
CA ARG A 91 19.13 5.43 -7.71
C ARG A 91 20.56 4.90 -7.69
N GLN A 92 20.96 4.11 -8.70
CA GLN A 92 22.30 3.55 -8.81
C GLN A 92 23.35 4.67 -8.85
N LEU A 93 23.18 5.63 -9.77
CA LEU A 93 24.12 6.74 -9.93
C LEU A 93 24.28 7.56 -8.64
N SER A 94 23.22 7.74 -7.85
CA SER A 94 23.28 8.49 -6.59
C SER A 94 24.02 7.73 -5.48
N VAL A 95 23.95 6.40 -5.46
CA VAL A 95 24.72 5.56 -4.52
C VAL A 95 26.19 5.51 -4.91
N GLU A 96 26.48 5.49 -6.21
CA GLU A 96 27.85 5.50 -6.74
C GLU A 96 28.50 6.90 -6.73
N GLY A 97 27.76 7.94 -6.34
CA GLY A 97 28.25 9.32 -6.29
C GLY A 97 28.32 10.00 -7.67
N HIS A 98 27.80 9.38 -8.72
CA HIS A 98 27.69 9.93 -10.07
C HIS A 98 26.47 10.84 -10.26
N TYR A 99 25.55 10.87 -9.29
CA TYR A 99 24.39 11.77 -9.27
C TYR A 99 24.24 12.41 -7.89
N VAL A 100 24.90 13.55 -7.69
CA VAL A 100 24.90 14.31 -6.43
C VAL A 100 23.97 15.51 -6.57
N MET A 101 22.84 15.47 -5.84
CA MET A 101 21.87 16.57 -5.82
C MET A 101 22.33 17.74 -4.95
N THR A 102 22.96 17.44 -3.82
CA THR A 102 23.47 18.42 -2.86
C THR A 102 24.69 17.83 -2.17
N GLU A 103 25.64 18.67 -1.74
CA GLU A 103 26.87 18.21 -1.09
C GLU A 103 26.61 17.60 0.30
N ASN A 104 25.61 18.11 1.03
CA ASN A 104 25.32 17.72 2.42
C ASN A 104 23.88 17.20 2.66
N GLY A 105 23.05 17.14 1.62
CA GLY A 105 21.67 16.65 1.72
C GLY A 105 21.53 15.20 1.26
N PRO A 106 20.30 14.64 1.36
CA PRO A 106 20.07 13.25 1.05
C PRO A 106 20.29 12.94 -0.43
N THR A 107 20.76 11.71 -0.70
CA THR A 107 20.90 11.21 -2.07
C THR A 107 19.55 11.16 -2.77
N TRP A 108 19.54 11.14 -4.10
CA TRP A 108 18.30 11.00 -4.86
C TRP A 108 17.54 9.73 -4.44
N LYS A 109 18.26 8.60 -4.28
CA LYS A 109 17.69 7.35 -3.78
C LYS A 109 16.98 7.52 -2.44
N ASP A 110 17.63 8.15 -1.46
CA ASP A 110 17.06 8.27 -0.11
C ASP A 110 15.82 9.17 -0.10
N GLN A 111 15.79 10.19 -0.95
CA GLN A 111 14.61 11.02 -1.15
C GLN A 111 13.46 10.23 -1.81
N ALA A 112 13.74 9.46 -2.86
CA ALA A 112 12.75 8.61 -3.51
C ALA A 112 12.22 7.52 -2.56
N ASP A 113 13.08 6.94 -1.73
CA ASP A 113 12.71 5.96 -0.70
C ASP A 113 11.81 6.57 0.39
N ALA A 114 12.04 7.84 0.76
CA ALA A 114 11.20 8.54 1.71
C ALA A 114 9.77 8.74 1.18
N LEU A 115 9.62 9.10 -0.10
CA LEU A 115 8.33 9.21 -0.78
C LEU A 115 7.60 7.85 -0.86
N ALA A 116 8.31 6.79 -1.28
CA ALA A 116 7.75 5.45 -1.35
C ALA A 116 7.33 4.93 0.04
N SER A 117 8.14 5.20 1.07
CA SER A 117 7.81 4.84 2.46
C SER A 117 6.56 5.55 2.96
N TYR A 118 6.38 6.83 2.62
CA TYR A 118 5.15 7.55 2.95
C TYR A 118 3.92 6.83 2.40
N VAL A 119 3.95 6.46 1.12
CA VAL A 119 2.83 5.76 0.45
C VAL A 119 2.58 4.40 1.09
N LEU A 120 3.62 3.64 1.43
CA LEU A 120 3.47 2.36 2.11
C LEU A 120 2.78 2.49 3.48
N HIS A 121 3.13 3.52 4.24
CA HIS A 121 2.54 3.75 5.55
C HIS A 121 1.12 4.30 5.50
N HIS A 122 0.81 5.17 4.53
CA HIS A 122 -0.46 5.91 4.49
C HIS A 122 -1.45 5.35 3.46
N GLN A 123 -1.00 4.50 2.54
CA GLN A 123 -1.80 3.92 1.45
C GLN A 123 -2.46 4.99 0.55
N THR A 124 -1.83 6.18 0.46
CA THR A 124 -2.32 7.32 -0.32
C THR A 124 -1.16 8.27 -0.68
N THR A 125 -1.39 9.12 -1.68
CA THR A 125 -0.55 10.29 -2.02
C THR A 125 -1.10 11.60 -1.46
N GLY A 126 -2.29 11.57 -0.85
CA GLY A 126 -2.93 12.77 -0.30
C GLY A 126 -2.08 13.42 0.79
N GLY A 127 -1.69 14.68 0.59
CA GLY A 127 -0.83 15.42 1.52
C GLY A 127 0.66 15.10 1.40
N LEU A 128 1.09 14.33 0.39
CA LEU A 128 2.49 14.05 0.13
C LEU A 128 3.20 15.25 -0.52
N ILE A 129 2.57 15.85 -1.53
CA ILE A 129 3.11 16.96 -2.32
C ILE A 129 2.18 18.17 -2.35
N ASN A 130 2.76 19.36 -2.52
CA ASN A 130 2.02 20.59 -2.80
C ASN A 130 1.64 20.71 -4.30
N GLU A 131 0.97 21.81 -4.67
CA GLU A 131 0.57 22.13 -6.05
C GLU A 131 1.75 22.41 -7.00
N GLU A 132 2.99 22.43 -6.51
CA GLU A 132 4.20 22.57 -7.31
C GLU A 132 4.97 21.25 -7.44
N GLY A 133 4.48 20.16 -6.83
CA GLY A 133 5.09 18.84 -6.89
C GLY A 133 6.20 18.61 -5.87
N TYR A 134 6.37 19.51 -4.90
CA TYR A 134 7.36 19.37 -3.85
C TYR A 134 6.76 18.77 -2.58
N ALA A 135 7.59 18.00 -1.86
CA ALA A 135 7.16 17.35 -0.63
C ALA A 135 6.67 18.36 0.41
N MET A 136 5.60 17.99 1.11
CA MET A 136 5.08 18.73 2.25
C MET A 136 5.80 18.32 3.55
N ASP A 137 5.42 18.91 4.68
CA ASP A 137 6.07 18.71 5.99
C ASP A 137 6.25 17.24 6.40
N ALA A 138 5.37 16.34 5.93
CA ALA A 138 5.45 14.92 6.22
C ALA A 138 6.73 14.25 5.68
N VAL A 139 7.35 14.82 4.65
CA VAL A 139 8.61 14.33 4.06
C VAL A 139 9.55 15.50 3.72
N SER A 140 9.71 16.42 4.67
CA SER A 140 10.43 17.71 4.48
C SER A 140 11.92 17.62 4.08
N SER A 141 12.55 16.44 4.19
CA SER A 141 13.91 16.22 3.68
C SER A 141 13.97 16.02 2.16
N VAL A 142 12.82 15.83 1.50
CA VAL A 142 12.72 15.63 0.06
C VAL A 142 12.64 16.97 -0.65
N SER A 143 13.61 17.23 -1.53
CA SER A 143 13.70 18.42 -2.36
C SER A 143 13.57 18.13 -3.85
N ILE A 144 13.59 16.85 -4.27
CA ILE A 144 13.26 16.46 -5.64
C ILE A 144 11.79 16.72 -5.94
N ASN A 145 11.50 17.13 -7.17
CA ASN A 145 10.11 17.23 -7.64
C ASN A 145 9.52 15.82 -7.78
N ALA A 146 8.41 15.58 -7.09
CA ALA A 146 7.77 14.28 -6.96
C ALA A 146 6.52 14.13 -7.83
N TYR A 147 6.26 15.05 -8.78
CA TYR A 147 5.17 14.88 -9.74
C TYR A 147 5.28 13.59 -10.55
N PRO A 148 6.45 13.22 -11.11
CA PRO A 148 6.55 11.98 -11.88
C PRO A 148 6.25 10.74 -11.04
N PHE A 149 6.63 10.77 -9.75
CA PHE A 149 6.29 9.71 -8.80
C PHE A 149 4.78 9.59 -8.57
N VAL A 150 4.12 10.71 -8.22
CA VAL A 150 2.68 10.71 -7.92
C VAL A 150 1.85 10.32 -9.14
N ASN A 151 2.22 10.79 -10.33
CA ASN A 151 1.55 10.42 -11.58
C ASN A 151 1.71 8.93 -11.88
N GLY A 152 2.94 8.40 -11.81
CA GLY A 152 3.19 6.99 -12.06
C GLY A 152 2.54 6.06 -11.04
N LEU A 153 2.47 6.49 -9.78
CA LEU A 153 1.73 5.78 -8.74
C LEU A 153 0.23 5.81 -9.01
N SER A 154 -0.34 6.96 -9.41
CA SER A 154 -1.76 7.05 -9.78
C SER A 154 -2.09 6.07 -10.91
N ASP A 155 -1.26 6.02 -11.95
CA ASP A 155 -1.45 5.07 -13.05
C ASP A 155 -1.39 3.61 -12.58
N CYS A 156 -0.42 3.25 -11.74
CA CYS A 156 -0.35 1.91 -11.14
C CYS A 156 -1.62 1.57 -10.34
N LEU A 157 -2.17 2.52 -9.60
CA LEU A 157 -3.40 2.32 -8.81
C LEU A 157 -4.64 2.22 -9.71
N ASP A 158 -4.69 2.96 -10.81
CA ASP A 158 -5.75 2.85 -11.81
C ASP A 158 -5.73 1.49 -12.54
N GLN A 159 -4.54 0.95 -12.82
CA GLN A 159 -4.37 -0.41 -13.33
C GLN A 159 -4.85 -1.46 -12.30
N ALA A 160 -4.60 -1.21 -11.01
CA ALA A 160 -5.00 -2.10 -9.92
C ALA A 160 -6.47 -1.97 -9.52
N ALA A 161 -7.21 -0.97 -10.03
CA ALA A 161 -8.60 -0.75 -9.64
C ALA A 161 -9.50 -1.92 -10.09
N ILE A 162 -10.22 -2.53 -9.15
CA ILE A 162 -11.27 -3.52 -9.45
C ILE A 162 -12.48 -2.76 -10.00
N ARG A 163 -12.77 -2.95 -11.30
CA ARG A 163 -13.93 -2.36 -11.99
C ARG A 163 -15.08 -3.34 -12.13
#